data_AF-A0A2S4V8X5-F1
#
_entry.id   AF-A0A2S4V8X5-F1
#
_cell.length_a   1.000
_cell.length_b   1.000
_cell.length_c   1.000
_cell.angle_alpha   90.00
_cell.angle_beta   90.00
_cell.angle_gamma   90.00
#
_symmetry.space_group_name_H-M   'P 1'
#
loop_
_entity.id
_entity.type
_entity.pdbx_description
1 polymer ?
#
loop_
_entity_poly.entity_id
_entity_poly.type
_entity_poly.pdbx_seq_one_letter_code
_entity_poly.pdbx_strand_id
1 'polypeptide(L)'
;GFHPWLTSRFKDARGKKIANDQHITKPAKARLAYLRFQIHLNNLLIIKNKGTKITTPGFWNQIDKDLAHRSCGTEAYQFAFSNLVLLKDAKVWDGKKGTSNVTAEEAALPTEDEIQAEMQRLNGIQP
;
A
#
# COMPACT_ATOMS: atom_id res chain seq x y z
N GLY A 1 -15.89 21.83 28.20
CA GLY A 1 -14.56 22.40 27.92
C GLY A 1 -13.90 21.58 26.86
N PHE A 2 -13.53 22.18 25.73
CA PHE A 2 -12.77 21.51 24.68
C PHE A 2 -11.32 21.36 25.13
N HIS A 3 -10.81 20.13 25.20
CA HIS A 3 -9.38 19.87 25.46
C HIS A 3 -8.56 20.23 24.21
N PRO A 4 -7.64 21.21 24.24
CA PRO A 4 -6.92 21.69 23.06
C PRO A 4 -5.66 20.86 22.69
N TRP A 5 -5.42 19.72 23.34
CA TRP A 5 -4.16 18.99 23.21
C TRP A 5 -4.16 17.98 22.07
N LEU A 6 -4.46 18.45 20.87
CA LEU A 6 -3.88 17.89 19.65
C LEU A 6 -3.16 19.03 18.94
N THR A 7 -2.07 19.48 19.54
CA THR A 7 -0.97 20.07 18.76
C THR A 7 -0.40 18.92 17.92
N SER A 8 -1.11 18.58 16.84
CA SER A 8 -0.65 17.59 15.89
C SER A 8 0.68 18.12 15.36
N ARG A 9 1.75 17.35 15.56
CA ARG A 9 3.08 17.60 14.98
C ARG A 9 3.02 17.81 13.45
N PHE A 10 1.89 17.46 12.85
CA PHE A 10 1.58 17.57 11.44
C PHE A 10 0.44 18.53 11.09
N LYS A 11 -0.10 19.28 12.06
CA LYS A 11 -1.28 20.15 11.86
C LYS A 11 -1.14 21.08 10.65
N ASP A 12 0.09 21.55 10.41
CA ASP A 12 0.45 22.43 9.29
C ASP A 12 1.62 21.86 8.45
N ALA A 13 1.92 20.57 8.60
CA ALA A 13 3.04 19.96 7.88
C ALA A 13 2.65 19.66 6.43
N ARG A 14 3.35 20.27 5.48
CA ARG A 14 3.28 19.88 4.06
C ARG A 14 3.65 18.41 3.90
N GLY A 15 3.07 17.74 2.90
CA GLY A 15 3.25 16.29 2.67
C GLY A 15 4.72 15.82 2.71
N LYS A 16 5.67 16.63 2.20
CA LYS A 16 7.12 16.34 2.29
C LYS A 16 7.66 16.27 3.72
N LYS A 17 7.19 17.13 4.63
CA LYS A 17 7.62 17.15 6.04
C LYS A 17 7.08 15.92 6.80
N ILE A 18 5.88 15.48 6.46
CA ILE A 18 5.29 14.24 6.99
C ILE A 18 6.06 13.03 6.47
N ALA A 19 6.25 12.94 5.15
CA ALA A 19 6.95 11.82 4.52
C ALA A 19 8.41 11.65 5.00
N ASN A 20 9.09 12.74 5.38
CA ASN A 20 10.48 12.71 5.86
C ASN A 20 10.60 12.57 7.39
N ASP A 21 9.48 12.47 8.12
CA ASP A 21 9.52 12.29 9.57
C ASP A 21 10.04 10.89 9.92
N GLN A 22 11.09 10.85 10.75
CA GLN A 22 11.80 9.62 11.12
C GLN A 22 10.93 8.63 11.92
N HIS A 23 9.87 9.11 12.59
CA HIS A 23 8.95 8.22 13.29
C HIS A 23 7.96 7.53 12.32
N ILE A 24 7.88 7.99 11.06
CA ILE A 24 7.13 7.27 10.02
C ILE A 24 8.09 6.25 9.39
N THR A 25 8.11 5.08 10.01
CA THR A 25 9.00 3.98 9.62
C THR A 25 8.69 3.48 8.20
N LYS A 26 9.68 2.87 7.53
CA LYS A 26 9.47 2.23 6.21
C LYS A 26 8.32 1.20 6.24
N PRO A 27 8.20 0.32 7.26
CA PRO A 27 7.04 -0.56 7.38
C PRO A 27 5.70 0.17 7.46
N ALA A 28 5.61 1.29 8.18
CA ALA A 28 4.37 2.07 8.24
C ALA A 28 3.99 2.65 6.87
N LYS A 29 4.98 3.14 6.10
CA LYS A 29 4.76 3.59 4.72
C LYS A 29 4.30 2.45 3.81
N ALA A 30 4.89 1.25 3.96
CA ALA A 30 4.53 0.08 3.16
C ALA A 30 3.07 -0.34 3.42
N ARG A 31 2.65 -0.36 4.69
CA ARG A 31 1.25 -0.64 5.07
C ARG A 31 0.29 0.40 4.50
N LEU A 32 0.65 1.69 4.54
CA LEU A 32 -0.17 2.75 3.96
C LEU A 32 -0.30 2.62 2.44
N ALA A 33 0.82 2.35 1.75
CA ALA A 33 0.86 2.10 0.31
C ALA A 33 -0.03 0.91 -0.08
N TYR A 34 0.11 -0.21 0.63
CA TYR A 34 -0.74 -1.39 0.47
C TYR A 34 -2.23 -1.06 0.58
N LEU A 35 -2.64 -0.36 1.65
CA LEU A 35 -4.03 0.02 1.87
C LEU A 35 -4.55 0.95 0.76
N ARG A 36 -3.70 1.88 0.27
CA ARG A 36 -4.05 2.77 -0.84
C ARG A 36 -4.35 1.97 -2.12
N PHE A 37 -3.51 0.99 -2.46
CA PHE A 37 -3.75 0.09 -3.59
C PHE A 37 -5.08 -0.67 -3.45
N GLN A 38 -5.31 -1.30 -2.30
CA GLN A 38 -6.52 -2.08 -2.05
C GLN A 38 -7.79 -1.24 -2.14
N ILE A 39 -7.80 -0.05 -1.52
CA ILE A 39 -8.93 0.89 -1.58
C ILE A 39 -9.19 1.32 -3.03
N HIS A 40 -8.13 1.60 -3.80
CA HIS A 40 -8.26 2.00 -5.19
C HIS A 40 -8.87 0.89 -6.05
N LEU A 41 -8.37 -0.35 -5.92
CA LEU A 41 -8.91 -1.51 -6.62
C LEU A 41 -10.39 -1.75 -6.28
N ASN A 42 -10.76 -1.61 -5.00
CA ASN A 42 -12.15 -1.73 -4.58
C ASN A 42 -13.06 -0.64 -5.18
N ASN A 43 -12.56 0.60 -5.27
CA ASN A 43 -13.31 1.69 -5.92
C ASN A 43 -13.53 1.39 -7.41
N LEU A 44 -12.52 0.86 -8.12
CA LEU A 44 -12.67 0.43 -9.51
C LEU A 44 -13.73 -0.69 -9.65
N LEU A 45 -13.75 -1.65 -8.73
CA LEU A 45 -14.78 -2.70 -8.71
C LEU A 45 -16.19 -2.14 -8.47
N ILE A 46 -16.34 -1.20 -7.53
CA ILE A 46 -17.63 -0.54 -7.25
C ILE A 46 -18.14 0.20 -8.48
N ILE A 47 -17.26 0.95 -9.16
CA ILE A 47 -17.61 1.69 -10.39
C ILE A 47 -18.04 0.70 -11.48
N LYS A 48 -17.28 -0.39 -11.68
CA LYS A 48 -17.59 -1.42 -12.67
C LYS A 48 -18.92 -2.12 -12.39
N ASN A 49 -19.22 -2.39 -11.12
CA ASN A 49 -20.42 -3.12 -10.72
C ASN A 49 -21.65 -2.21 -10.53
N LYS A 50 -21.53 -0.90 -10.75
CA LYS A 50 -22.63 0.06 -10.57
C LYS A 50 -23.81 -0.32 -11.48
N GLY A 51 -24.99 -0.50 -10.88
CA GLY A 51 -26.21 -0.91 -11.58
C GLY A 51 -26.34 -2.42 -11.85
N THR A 52 -25.37 -3.23 -11.39
CA THR A 52 -25.44 -4.69 -11.44
C THR A 52 -25.91 -5.25 -10.09
N LYS A 53 -26.40 -6.50 -10.09
CA LYS A 53 -26.72 -7.25 -8.85
C LYS A 53 -25.49 -7.89 -8.19
N ILE A 54 -24.29 -7.66 -8.73
CA ILE A 54 -23.05 -8.26 -8.23
C ILE A 54 -22.69 -7.54 -6.93
N THR A 55 -22.71 -8.27 -5.82
CA THR A 55 -22.19 -7.79 -4.55
C THR A 55 -20.68 -7.93 -4.55
N THR A 56 -19.96 -6.85 -4.27
CA THR A 56 -18.53 -6.93 -4.00
C THR A 56 -18.38 -7.74 -2.70
N PRO A 57 -17.56 -8.82 -2.66
CA PRO A 57 -17.30 -9.55 -1.43
C PRO A 57 -16.84 -8.61 -0.32
N GLY A 58 -16.94 -9.03 0.95
CA GLY A 58 -16.50 -8.24 2.09
C GLY A 58 -15.05 -7.79 1.91
N PHE A 59 -14.87 -6.54 1.49
CA PHE A 59 -13.57 -5.95 1.12
C PHE A 59 -12.53 -6.14 2.23
N TRP A 60 -12.94 -5.90 3.48
CA TRP A 60 -12.10 -6.10 4.65
C TRP A 60 -11.70 -7.57 4.86
N ASN A 61 -12.62 -8.52 4.63
CA ASN A 61 -12.31 -9.95 4.72
C ASN A 61 -11.28 -10.39 3.67
N GLN A 62 -11.25 -9.74 2.49
CA GLN A 62 -10.25 -10.02 1.46
C GLN A 62 -8.88 -9.49 1.88
N ILE A 63 -8.82 -8.27 2.41
CA ILE A 63 -7.59 -7.70 2.97
C ILE A 63 -7.07 -8.59 4.11
N ASP A 64 -7.90 -8.99 5.05
CA ASP A 64 -7.50 -9.80 6.19
C ASP A 64 -6.90 -11.15 5.75
N LYS A 65 -7.52 -11.81 4.76
CA LYS A 65 -7.00 -13.06 4.19
C LYS A 65 -5.67 -12.88 3.48
N ASP A 66 -5.53 -11.82 2.68
CA ASP A 66 -4.28 -11.51 1.97
C ASP A 66 -3.16 -11.17 2.95
N LEU A 67 -3.44 -10.36 3.98
CA LEU A 67 -2.48 -10.04 5.03
C LEU A 67 -2.07 -11.26 5.83
N ALA A 68 -3.02 -12.14 6.18
CA ALA A 68 -2.72 -13.39 6.88
C ALA A 68 -1.80 -14.28 6.04
N HIS A 69 -2.09 -14.44 4.74
CA HIS A 69 -1.24 -15.19 3.83
C HIS A 69 0.18 -14.63 3.76
N ARG A 70 0.32 -13.31 3.57
CA ARG A 70 1.63 -12.65 3.45
C ARG A 70 2.42 -12.61 4.76
N SER A 71 1.72 -12.64 5.90
CA SER A 71 2.35 -12.70 7.23
C SER A 71 2.88 -14.09 7.58
N CYS A 72 2.38 -15.15 6.93
CA CYS A 72 2.91 -16.51 7.08
C CYS A 72 4.21 -16.74 6.29
N GLY A 73 4.64 -15.78 5.45
CA GLY A 73 5.90 -15.86 4.72
C GLY A 73 7.14 -15.65 5.59
N THR A 74 8.31 -15.99 5.08
CA THR A 74 9.60 -15.73 5.74
C THR A 74 9.86 -14.23 5.90
N GLU A 75 10.79 -13.84 6.78
CA GLU A 75 11.17 -12.42 6.93
C GLU A 75 11.65 -11.81 5.61
N ALA A 76 12.40 -12.58 4.81
CA ALA A 76 12.85 -12.17 3.48
C ALA A 76 11.67 -11.93 2.52
N TYR A 77 10.65 -12.80 2.56
CA TYR A 77 9.42 -12.61 1.79
C TYR A 77 8.68 -11.34 2.19
N GLN A 78 8.46 -11.16 3.50
CA GLN A 78 7.74 -9.99 4.04
C GLN A 78 8.46 -8.69 3.69
N PHE A 79 9.80 -8.71 3.76
CA PHE A 79 10.64 -7.58 3.37
C PHE A 79 10.55 -7.29 1.87
N ALA A 80 10.72 -8.31 1.02
CA ALA A 80 10.64 -8.18 -0.44
C ALA A 80 9.28 -7.61 -0.87
N PHE A 81 8.19 -8.20 -0.36
CA PHE A 81 6.84 -7.71 -0.62
C PHE A 81 6.66 -6.24 -0.20
N SER A 82 7.04 -5.90 1.04
CA SER A 82 6.92 -4.53 1.56
C SER A 82 7.74 -3.53 0.75
N ASN A 83 8.94 -3.92 0.30
CA ASN A 83 9.80 -3.09 -0.53
C ASN A 83 9.18 -2.85 -1.91
N LEU A 84 8.66 -3.89 -2.57
CA LEU A 84 8.01 -3.77 -3.88
C LEU A 84 6.75 -2.90 -3.81
N VAL A 85 5.91 -3.06 -2.78
CA VAL A 85 4.74 -2.21 -2.56
C VAL A 85 5.15 -0.74 -2.42
N LEU A 86 6.20 -0.44 -1.67
CA LEU A 86 6.71 0.92 -1.50
C LEU A 86 7.24 1.52 -2.80
N LEU A 87 8.04 0.77 -3.54
CA LEU A 87 8.59 1.22 -4.82
C LEU A 87 7.48 1.50 -5.83
N LYS A 88 6.45 0.64 -5.86
CA LYS A 88 5.29 0.79 -6.73
C LYS A 88 4.46 2.02 -6.35
N ASP A 89 4.19 2.23 -5.06
CA ASP A 89 3.47 3.42 -4.58
C ASP A 89 4.21 4.72 -4.96
N ALA A 90 5.53 4.76 -4.77
CA ALA A 90 6.33 5.91 -5.15
C ALA A 90 6.31 6.19 -6.66
N LYS A 91 6.25 5.15 -7.49
CA LYS A 91 6.18 5.26 -8.96
C LYS A 91 4.81 5.76 -9.43
N VAL A 92 3.74 5.28 -8.82
CA VAL A 92 2.38 5.55 -9.29
C VAL A 92 1.81 6.84 -8.66
N TRP A 93 2.08 7.12 -7.39
CA TRP A 93 1.65 8.34 -6.69
C TRP A 93 2.82 9.32 -6.56
N ASP A 94 3.34 9.76 -7.70
CA ASP A 94 4.43 10.74 -7.83
C ASP A 94 4.03 12.19 -7.44
N GLY A 95 2.80 12.37 -6.94
CA GLY A 95 2.22 13.67 -6.61
C GLY A 95 1.60 14.41 -7.80
N LYS A 96 1.68 13.88 -9.02
CA LYS A 96 1.05 14.42 -10.22
C LYS A 96 -0.19 13.63 -10.63
N LYS A 97 -0.22 12.31 -10.39
CA LYS A 97 -1.39 11.47 -10.66
C LYS A 97 -2.45 11.59 -9.56
N GLY A 98 -3.67 11.94 -9.96
CA GLY A 98 -4.87 11.83 -9.13
C GLY A 98 -5.46 10.42 -9.16
N THR A 99 -6.37 10.11 -8.24
CA THR A 99 -7.03 8.79 -8.14
C THR A 99 -7.81 8.40 -9.40
N SER A 100 -8.22 9.35 -10.24
CA SER A 100 -8.89 9.08 -11.51
C SER A 100 -7.98 8.54 -12.62
N ASN A 101 -6.65 8.64 -12.46
CA ASN A 101 -5.68 8.41 -13.53
C ASN A 101 -4.85 7.14 -13.35
N VAL A 102 -5.17 6.34 -12.31
CA VAL A 102 -4.45 5.10 -12.00
C VAL A 102 -5.27 3.90 -12.46
N THR A 103 -4.70 3.05 -13.30
CA THR A 103 -5.40 1.85 -13.80
C THR A 103 -5.37 0.70 -12.77
N ALA A 104 -6.15 -0.36 -13.01
CA ALA A 104 -6.11 -1.55 -12.18
C ALA A 104 -4.74 -2.25 -12.23
N GLU A 105 -4.09 -2.25 -13.39
CA GLU A 105 -2.77 -2.84 -13.61
C GLU A 105 -1.68 -2.08 -12.85
N GLU A 106 -1.73 -0.74 -12.89
CA GLU A 106 -0.83 0.11 -12.11
C GLU A 106 -1.05 -0.05 -10.60
N ALA A 107 -2.29 -0.32 -10.19
CA ALA A 107 -2.66 -0.54 -8.79
C ALA A 107 -2.54 -1.98 -8.30
N ALA A 108 -2.23 -2.93 -9.18
CA ALA A 108 -2.12 -4.33 -8.82
C ALA A 108 -1.00 -4.53 -7.78
N LEU A 109 -1.22 -5.41 -6.80
CA LEU A 109 -0.17 -5.77 -5.86
C LEU A 109 0.96 -6.55 -6.56
N PRO A 110 2.18 -6.58 -5.97
CA PRO A 110 3.23 -7.45 -6.45
C PRO A 110 2.79 -8.90 -6.56
N THR A 111 3.13 -9.54 -7.67
CA THR A 111 2.87 -10.97 -7.90
C THR A 111 3.85 -11.84 -7.11
N GLU A 112 3.54 -13.13 -6.97
CA GLU A 112 4.46 -14.07 -6.30
C GLU A 112 5.80 -14.15 -7.04
N ASP A 113 5.80 -14.19 -8.38
CA ASP A 113 7.02 -14.20 -9.19
C ASP A 113 7.88 -12.94 -8.97
N GLU A 114 7.26 -11.76 -8.89
CA GLU A 114 7.95 -10.50 -8.59
C GLU A 114 8.58 -10.53 -7.19
N ILE A 115 7.87 -11.10 -6.21
CA ILE A 115 8.37 -11.22 -4.84
C ILE A 115 9.55 -12.20 -4.78
N GLN A 116 9.45 -13.35 -5.45
CA GLN A 116 10.54 -14.33 -5.51
C GLN A 116 11.78 -13.76 -6.20
N ALA A 117 11.61 -13.03 -7.31
CA ALA A 117 12.71 -12.36 -7.99
C ALA A 117 13.39 -11.30 -7.09
N GLU A 118 12.61 -10.53 -6.34
CA GLU A 118 13.16 -9.57 -5.38
C GLU A 118 13.89 -10.26 -4.21
N MET A 119 13.37 -11.38 -3.70
CA MET A 119 14.06 -12.19 -2.69
C MET A 119 15.41 -12.72 -3.21
N GLN A 120 15.47 -13.23 -4.45
CA GLN A 120 16.73 -13.65 -5.07
C GLN A 120 17.70 -12.49 -5.23
N ARG A 121 17.21 -11.33 -5.66
CA ARG A 121 18.03 -10.11 -5.78
C ARG A 121 18.61 -9.70 -4.43
N LEU A 122 17.82 -9.75 -3.35
CA LEU A 122 18.28 -9.39 -2.00
C LEU A 122 19.28 -10.40 -1.45
N ASN A 123 19.11 -11.69 -1.72
CA ASN A 123 20.04 -12.74 -1.31
C ASN A 123 21.35 -12.74 -2.13
N GLY A 124 21.29 -12.34 -3.40
CA GLY A 124 22.46 -12.18 -4.26
C GLY A 124 23.27 -10.90 -4.00
N ILE A 125 22.76 -10.00 -3.16
CA ILE A 125 23.47 -8.84 -2.62
C ILE A 125 23.96 -9.21 -1.21
N GLN A 126 24.86 -10.18 -1.12
CA GLN A 126 25.70 -10.34 0.07
C GLN A 126 27.02 -9.57 -0.19
N PRO A 127 27.49 -8.72 0.76
CA PRO A 127 28.75 -8.00 0.62
C PRO A 127 29.97 -8.92 0.58
#